data_AF-J9EN37-F1
#
_entry.id   AF-J9EN37-F1
#
_cell.length_a   1.000
_cell.length_b   1.000
_cell.length_c   1.000
_cell.angle_alpha   90.00
_cell.angle_beta   90.00
_cell.angle_gamma   90.00
#
_symmetry.space_group_name_H-M   'P 1'
#
loop_
_entity.id
_entity.type
_entity.pdbx_description
1 polymer ?
#
loop_
_entity_poly.entity_id
_entity_poly.type
_entity_poly.pdbx_seq_one_letter_code
_entity_poly.pdbx_strand_id
1 'polypeptide(L)'
;MWYCICDVKLPIAEEIVRKEFFAHSERADPQNGWLPPKAVDRIRDAIKEDVKKLSSQIEEEEGIPDETEEDWWTEQSTDQQNHP
;
A
#
# COMPACT_ATOMS: atom_id res chain seq x y z
N MET A 1 2.95 -0.74 -9.87
CA MET A 1 3.49 0.57 -9.46
C MET A 1 5.00 0.43 -9.34
N TRP A 2 5.78 1.39 -9.84
CA TRP A 2 7.24 1.34 -9.84
C TRP A 2 7.80 2.47 -8.97
N TYR A 3 8.79 2.16 -8.15
CA TYR A 3 9.48 3.11 -7.29
C TYR A 3 10.99 2.98 -7.49
N CYS A 4 11.71 4.10 -7.49
CA CYS A 4 13.16 4.06 -7.35
C CYS A 4 13.49 3.81 -5.88
N ILE A 5 14.55 3.05 -5.59
CA ILE A 5 14.99 2.84 -4.21
C ILE A 5 15.26 4.16 -3.47
N CYS A 6 15.72 5.19 -4.18
CA CYS A 6 15.98 6.53 -3.62
C CYS A 6 14.72 7.25 -3.12
N ASP A 7 13.54 6.85 -3.62
CA ASP A 7 12.25 7.42 -3.24
C ASP A 7 11.66 6.72 -2.01
N VAL A 8 12.12 5.51 -1.68
CA VAL A 8 11.62 4.72 -0.56
C VAL A 8 12.22 5.23 0.75
N LYS A 9 11.40 5.86 1.59
CA LYS A 9 11.79 6.43 2.90
C LYS A 9 11.68 5.45 4.07
N LEU A 10 11.75 4.15 3.78
CA LEU A 10 11.78 3.12 4.81
C LEU A 10 13.21 2.96 5.36
N PRO A 11 13.41 2.78 6.68
CA PRO A 11 14.75 2.67 7.27
C PRO A 11 15.64 1.60 6.60
N ILE A 12 15.05 0.49 6.18
CA ILE A 12 15.76 -0.59 5.48
C ILE A 12 16.23 -0.19 4.08
N ALA A 13 15.48 0.64 3.36
CA ALA A 13 15.90 1.16 2.07
C ALA A 13 17.07 2.13 2.26
N GLU A 14 17.01 3.00 3.29
CA GLU A 14 18.10 3.91 3.65
C GLU A 14 19.40 3.18 4.06
N GLU A 15 19.28 2.03 4.74
CA GLU A 15 20.40 1.15 5.03
C GLU A 15 21.02 0.57 3.75
N ILE A 16 20.18 0.06 2.85
CA ILE A 16 20.61 -0.63 1.62
C ILE A 16 21.20 0.33 0.58
N VAL A 17 20.76 1.60 0.51
CA VAL A 17 21.38 2.58 -0.41
C VAL A 17 22.79 3.01 0.02
N ARG A 18 23.30 2.53 1.16
CA ARG A 18 24.71 2.70 1.52
C ARG A 18 25.55 1.81 0.61
N LYS A 19 26.73 2.32 0.20
CA LYS A 19 27.61 1.69 -0.81
C LYS A 19 27.91 0.20 -0.56
N GLU A 20 27.88 -0.23 0.69
CA GLU A 20 28.22 -1.58 1.14
C GLU A 20 27.30 -2.69 0.58
N PHE A 21 26.08 -2.35 0.15
CA PHE A 21 25.13 -3.33 -0.37
C PHE A 21 25.12 -3.45 -1.89
N PHE A 22 25.81 -2.58 -2.64
CA PHE A 22 25.81 -2.64 -4.09
C PHE A 22 26.72 -3.76 -4.60
N ALA A 23 26.29 -4.41 -5.69
CA ALA A 23 27.11 -5.40 -6.37
C ALA A 23 28.37 -4.73 -6.95
N HIS A 24 29.54 -5.29 -6.67
CA HIS A 24 30.84 -4.82 -7.17
C HIS A 24 31.10 -5.29 -8.61
N SER A 25 30.15 -5.03 -9.49
CA SER A 25 30.20 -5.41 -10.92
C SER A 25 30.40 -4.16 -11.77
N GLU A 26 30.93 -4.32 -12.98
CA GLU A 26 30.92 -3.25 -13.99
C GLU A 26 29.56 -3.10 -14.69
N ARG A 27 28.68 -4.10 -14.53
CA ARG A 27 27.36 -4.14 -15.16
C ARG A 27 26.27 -4.47 -14.14
N ALA A 28 25.14 -3.80 -14.29
CA ALA A 28 23.93 -4.11 -13.57
C ALA A 28 23.38 -5.49 -13.95
N ASP A 29 22.84 -6.21 -12.99
CA ASP A 29 22.04 -7.41 -13.22
C ASP A 29 20.75 -7.05 -13.99
N PRO A 30 20.36 -7.81 -15.02
CA PRO A 30 19.19 -7.48 -15.83
C PRO A 30 17.86 -7.55 -15.06
N GLN A 31 17.81 -8.25 -13.92
CA GLN A 31 16.59 -8.40 -13.12
C GLN A 31 16.63 -7.54 -11.84
N ASN A 32 17.77 -7.46 -11.16
CA ASN A 32 17.93 -6.84 -9.85
C ASN A 32 18.73 -5.53 -9.89
N GLY A 33 19.23 -5.14 -11.05
CA GLY A 33 20.02 -3.94 -11.22
C GLY A 33 21.35 -4.01 -10.46
N TRP A 34 21.65 -2.96 -9.70
CA TRP A 34 22.91 -2.86 -8.94
C TRP A 34 22.84 -3.48 -7.55
N LEU A 35 21.69 -4.04 -7.17
CA LEU A 35 21.48 -4.60 -5.84
C LEU A 35 21.51 -6.13 -5.91
N PRO A 36 22.08 -6.79 -4.88
CA PRO A 36 21.99 -8.22 -4.76
C PRO A 36 20.51 -8.62 -4.57
N PRO A 37 20.06 -9.77 -5.08
CA PRO A 37 18.66 -10.19 -5.03
C PRO A 37 18.06 -10.14 -3.62
N LYS A 38 18.83 -10.56 -2.61
CA LYS A 38 18.41 -10.54 -1.20
C LYS A 38 18.09 -9.13 -0.68
N ALA A 39 18.79 -8.11 -1.16
CA ALA A 39 18.51 -6.72 -0.78
C ALA A 39 17.21 -6.22 -1.43
N VAL A 40 16.99 -6.56 -2.70
CA VAL A 40 15.74 -6.25 -3.41
C VAL A 40 14.54 -6.90 -2.72
N ASP A 41 14.66 -8.17 -2.33
CA ASP A 41 13.60 -8.90 -1.62
C ASP A 41 13.26 -8.25 -0.27
N ARG A 42 14.28 -7.90 0.53
CA ARG A 42 14.08 -7.20 1.81
C ARG A 42 13.33 -5.88 1.65
N ILE A 43 13.65 -5.09 0.63
CA ILE A 43 12.95 -3.82 0.35
C ILE A 43 11.51 -4.10 -0.07
N ARG A 44 11.30 -5.09 -0.94
CA ARG A 44 9.96 -5.45 -1.42
C ARG A 44 9.05 -5.88 -0.28
N ASP A 45 9.56 -6.68 0.64
CA ASP A 45 8.80 -7.16 1.79
C ASP A 45 8.47 -6.02 2.75
N ALA A 46 9.42 -5.12 3.01
CA ALA A 46 9.17 -3.93 3.81
C ALA A 46 8.11 -2.99 3.21
N ILE A 47 8.13 -2.77 1.88
CA ILE A 47 7.10 -1.98 1.20
C ILE A 47 5.73 -2.65 1.31
N LYS A 48 5.66 -3.98 1.13
CA LYS A 48 4.39 -4.72 1.26
C LYS A 48 3.82 -4.62 2.67
N GLU A 49 4.66 -4.74 3.69
CA GLU A 49 4.26 -4.61 5.09
C GLU A 49 3.76 -3.19 5.40
N ASP A 50 4.48 -2.17 4.93
CA ASP A 50 4.09 -0.77 5.11
C ASP A 50 2.75 -0.45 4.43
N VAL A 51 2.57 -0.89 3.17
CA VAL A 51 1.29 -0.75 2.45
C VAL A 51 0.18 -1.48 3.19
N LYS A 52 0.40 -2.72 3.65
CA LYS A 52 -0.62 -3.47 4.40
C LYS A 52 -1.03 -2.73 5.67
N LYS A 53 -0.07 -2.17 6.41
CA LYS A 53 -0.34 -1.40 7.62
C LYS A 53 -1.15 -0.14 7.31
N LEU A 54 -0.76 0.61 6.29
CA LEU A 54 -1.48 1.82 5.87
C LEU A 54 -2.91 1.50 5.40
N SER A 55 -3.10 0.43 4.63
CA SER A 55 -4.43 -0.01 4.22
C SER A 55 -5.32 -0.36 5.41
N SER A 56 -4.80 -1.12 6.40
CA SER A 56 -5.57 -1.42 7.61
C SER A 56 -5.88 -0.19 8.46
N GLN A 57 -4.96 0.78 8.53
CA GLN A 57 -5.20 2.04 9.24
C GLN A 57 -6.27 2.88 8.57
N ILE A 58 -6.29 2.92 7.23
CA ILE A 58 -7.33 3.60 6.46
C ILE A 58 -8.68 2.90 6.68
N GLU A 59 -8.73 1.56 6.66
CA GLU A 59 -9.97 0.82 6.95
C GLU A 59 -10.49 1.07 8.37
N GLU A 60 -9.60 1.22 9.35
CA GLU A 60 -9.96 1.57 10.74
C GLU A 60 -10.42 3.04 10.86
N GLU A 61 -9.79 3.97 10.15
CA GLU A 61 -10.06 5.42 10.23
C GLU A 61 -11.27 5.84 9.37
N GLU A 62 -11.44 5.23 8.20
CA GLU A 62 -12.64 5.31 7.36
C GLU A 62 -13.79 4.47 7.90
N GLY A 63 -13.65 3.93 9.13
CA GLY A 63 -14.63 3.11 9.84
C GLY A 63 -16.02 3.39 9.30
N ILE A 64 -16.48 2.45 8.46
CA ILE A 64 -17.78 2.54 7.78
C ILE A 64 -18.74 3.00 8.87
N PRO A 65 -19.37 4.19 8.74
CA PRO A 65 -20.35 4.58 9.72
C PRO A 65 -21.32 3.42 9.78
N ASP A 66 -21.41 2.78 10.95
CA ASP A 66 -22.45 1.81 11.29
C ASP A 66 -23.77 2.59 11.46
N GLU A 67 -24.07 3.42 10.47
CA GLU A 67 -25.25 4.23 10.30
C GLU A 67 -26.02 3.55 9.17
N THR A 68 -26.61 2.40 9.51
CA THR A 68 -27.92 1.99 9.01
C THR A 68 -28.10 2.04 7.48
N GLU A 69 -27.65 1.01 6.78
CA GLU A 69 -28.17 0.69 5.43
C GLU A 69 -29.70 0.42 5.44
N GLU A 70 -30.35 0.36 6.61
CA GLU A 70 -31.79 0.10 6.75
C GLU A 70 -32.71 1.32 6.58
N ASP A 71 -32.23 2.58 6.60
CA ASP A 71 -33.12 3.74 6.53
C ASP A 71 -33.28 4.37 5.13
N TRP A 72 -32.35 4.16 4.19
CA TRP A 72 -32.43 4.78 2.85
C TRP A 72 -33.48 4.16 1.91
N TRP A 73 -33.90 2.92 2.17
CA TRP A 73 -34.95 2.24 1.37
C TRP A 73 -36.35 2.38 1.95
N THR A 74 -36.47 2.86 3.19
CA THR A 74 -37.73 2.85 3.94
C THR A 74 -38.56 4.11 3.67
N GLU A 75 -37.92 5.26 3.40
CA GLU A 75 -38.63 6.51 3.08
C GLU A 75 -39.17 6.60 1.64
N GLN A 76 -38.56 5.89 0.67
CA GLN A 76 -39.04 5.93 -0.72
C GLN A 76 -40.25 5.02 -1.00
N SER A 77 -40.58 4.13 -0.06
CA SER A 77 -41.68 3.17 -0.25
C SER A 77 -43.03 3.69 0.26
N THR A 78 -43.06 4.78 1.03
CA THR A 78 -44.31 5.28 1.66
C THR A 78 -45.05 6.34 0.84
N ASP A 79 -44.43 6.94 -0.18
CA ASP A 79 -45.05 8.00 -0.99
C ASP A 79 -46.00 7.51 -2.11
N GLN A 80 -46.19 6.19 -2.26
CA GLN A 80 -47.10 5.64 -3.28
C GLN A 80 -48.47 5.16 -2.77
N GLN A 81 -48.83 5.39 -1.50
CA GLN A 81 -50.09 4.88 -0.94
C GLN A 81 -51.15 5.93 -0.55
N ASN A 82 -50.95 7.21 -0.87
CA ASN A 82 -51.99 8.23 -0.71
C ASN A 82 -52.29 8.96 -2.02
N HIS A 83 -53.06 8.31 -2.89
CA HIS A 83 -53.90 9.03 -3.83
C HIS A 83 -55.33 8.50 -3.73
N PRO A 84 -56.31 9.34 -3.35
CA PRO A 84 -57.72 8.98 -3.24
C PRO A 84 -58.39 8.75 -4.59
#